data_AF-A0AA35E215-F1
#
_entry.id   AF-A0AA35E215-F1
#
_cell.length_a   1.000
_cell.length_b   1.000
_cell.length_c   1.000
_cell.angle_alpha   90.00
_cell.angle_beta   90.00
_cell.angle_gamma   90.00
#
_symmetry.space_group_name_H-M   'P 1'
#
loop_
_entity.id
_entity.type
_entity.pdbx_description
1 polymer ?
#
loop_
_entity_poly.entity_id
_entity_poly.type
_entity_poly.pdbx_seq_one_letter_code
_entity_poly.pdbx_strand_id
1 'polypeptide(L)' 'MLMCREATRLMSFKQDRALTFRERAALRIHLSMCSACRACARQFDLLHTIGSHHPTTLNQSTDNEGPHEPR' A
#
# COMPACT_ATOMS: atom_id res chain seq x y z
N MET A 1 10.28 -18.17 16.78
CA MET A 1 11.08 -17.30 15.88
C MET A 1 10.37 -17.27 14.54
N LEU A 2 9.98 -16.09 14.07
CA LEU A 2 9.41 -15.91 12.73
C LEU A 2 10.56 -15.96 11.70
N MET A 3 10.39 -16.72 10.62
CA MET A 3 11.39 -16.79 9.54
C MET A 3 11.27 -15.58 8.62
N CYS A 4 12.39 -15.11 8.04
CA CYS A 4 12.38 -13.97 7.11
C CYS A 4 11.37 -14.16 5.96
N ARG A 5 11.26 -15.39 5.43
CA ARG A 5 10.28 -15.75 4.38
C ARG A 5 8.84 -15.57 4.84
N GLU A 6 8.55 -15.94 6.09
CA GLU A 6 7.23 -15.80 6.69
C GLU A 6 6.91 -14.34 7.02
N ALA A 7 7.92 -13.57 7.45
CA ALA A 7 7.80 -12.12 7.61
C ALA A 7 7.41 -11.44 6.29
N THR A 8 8.07 -11.77 5.18
CA THR A 8 7.71 -11.24 3.86
C THR A 8 6.31 -11.68 3.42
N ARG A 9 5.91 -12.92 3.71
CA ARG A 9 4.56 -13.41 3.44
C ARG A 9 3.50 -12.61 4.23
N LEU A 10 3.76 -12.34 5.50
CA LEU A 10 2.91 -11.49 6.34
C LEU A 10 2.87 -10.04 5.84
N MET A 11 3.98 -9.50 5.33
CA MET A 11 3.99 -8.16 4.71
C MET A 11 3.10 -8.09 3.48
N SER A 12 3.15 -9.09 2.59
CA SER A 12 2.26 -9.17 1.43
C SER A 12 0.80 -9.35 1.84
N PHE A 13 0.54 -10.24 2.82
CA PHE A 13 -0.81 -10.39 3.36
C PHE A 13 -1.34 -9.08 3.95
N LYS A 14 -0.50 -8.21 4.50
CA LYS A 14 -0.93 -6.90 5.04
C LYS A 14 -1.54 -5.99 3.98
N GLN A 15 -1.14 -6.12 2.70
CA GLN A 15 -1.77 -5.37 1.61
C GLN A 15 -3.11 -5.98 1.19
N ASP A 16 -3.20 -7.30 1.18
CA ASP A 16 -4.38 -8.03 0.66
C ASP A 16 -5.50 -8.15 1.71
N ARG A 17 -5.11 -8.37 2.98
CA ARG A 17 -6.00 -8.58 4.13
C ARG A 17 -5.48 -7.95 5.41
N ALA A 18 -6.36 -7.68 6.36
CA ALA A 18 -5.94 -7.27 7.69
C ALA A 18 -5.22 -8.44 8.41
N LEU A 19 -4.01 -8.19 8.92
CA LEU A 19 -3.34 -9.14 9.81
C LEU A 19 -4.06 -9.22 11.15
N THR A 20 -4.05 -10.41 11.74
CA THR A 20 -4.44 -10.55 13.14
C THR A 20 -3.45 -9.81 14.05
N PHE A 21 -3.91 -9.40 15.24
CA PHE A 21 -3.07 -8.71 16.23
C PHE A 21 -1.80 -9.51 16.58
N ARG A 22 -1.90 -10.84 16.63
CA ARG A 22 -0.76 -11.75 16.90
C ARG A 22 0.27 -11.71 15.77
N GLU A 23 -0.15 -11.83 14.52
CA GLU A 23 0.74 -11.78 13.36
C GLU A 23 1.43 -10.41 13.26
N ARG A 24 0.69 -9.33 13.52
CA ARG A 24 1.23 -7.96 13.51
C ARG A 24 2.29 -7.77 14.60
N ALA A 25 2.08 -8.32 15.79
CA ALA A 25 3.07 -8.26 16.87
C ALA A 25 4.32 -9.08 16.53
N ALA A 26 4.15 -10.32 16.06
CA ALA A 26 5.26 -11.19 15.65
C ALA A 26 6.11 -10.55 14.54
N LEU A 27 5.46 -9.94 13.54
CA LEU A 27 6.12 -9.21 12.47
C LEU A 27 6.93 -8.03 13.02
N ARG A 28 6.36 -7.20 13.91
CA ARG A 28 7.08 -6.06 14.51
C ARG A 28 8.32 -6.50 15.28
N ILE A 29 8.22 -7.57 16.08
CA ILE A 29 9.36 -8.11 16.82
C ILE A 29 10.45 -8.53 15.82
N HIS A 30 10.11 -9.28 14.77
CA HIS A 30 11.08 -9.68 13.75
C HIS A 30 11.73 -8.48 13.04
N LEU A 31 10.95 -7.45 12.68
CA LEU A 31 11.45 -6.20 12.07
C LEU A 31 12.35 -5.37 12.99
N SER A 32 12.27 -5.55 14.30
CA SER A 32 13.20 -4.93 15.26
C SER A 32 14.56 -5.61 15.28
N MET A 33 14.61 -6.91 14.97
CA MET A 33 15.83 -7.73 15.04
C MET A 33 16.48 -7.98 13.66
N CYS A 34 15.72 -7.84 12.57
CA CYS A 34 16.21 -8.07 11.21
C CYS A 34 16.16 -6.79 10.37
N SER A 35 17.33 -6.25 10.04
CA SER A 35 17.48 -5.05 9.20
C SER A 35 17.00 -5.26 7.77
N ALA A 36 17.24 -6.44 7.19
CA ALA A 36 16.81 -6.79 5.83
C ALA A 36 15.27 -6.77 5.70
N CYS A 37 14.57 -7.43 6.63
CA CYS A 37 13.10 -7.39 6.65
C CYS A 37 12.57 -5.99 6.94
N ARG A 38 13.27 -5.17 7.73
CA ARG A 38 12.92 -3.75 7.95
C ARG A 38 13.02 -2.92 6.68
N ALA A 39 14.04 -3.13 5.85
CA ALA A 39 14.14 -2.47 4.55
C ALA A 39 13.01 -2.89 3.61
N CYS A 40 12.71 -4.19 3.55
CA CYS A 40 11.61 -4.73 2.75
C CYS A 40 10.25 -4.17 3.20
N ALA A 41 9.99 -4.10 4.51
CA ALA A 41 8.76 -3.53 5.05
C ALA A 41 8.55 -2.06 4.64
N ARG A 42 9.63 -1.27 4.54
CA ARG A 42 9.56 0.11 4.04
C ARG A 42 9.16 0.17 2.56
N GLN A 43 9.68 -0.75 1.73
CA GLN A 43 9.29 -0.82 0.31
C GLN A 43 7.80 -1.13 0.16
N PHE A 44 7.27 -2.07 0.95
CA PHE A 44 5.85 -2.38 0.97
C PHE A 44 4.99 -1.19 1.42
N ASP A 45 5.45 -0.40 2.38
CA ASP A 45 4.75 0.80 2.87
C ASP A 45 4.74 1.92 1.81
N LEU A 46 5.83 2.07 1.06
CA LEU A 46 5.90 2.97 -0.09
C LEU A 46 4.91 2.55 -1.18
N LEU A 47 4.89 1.27 -1.56
CA LEU A 47 3.92 0.75 -2.53
C LEU A 47 2.48 0.99 -2.07
N HIS A 48 2.19 0.76 -0.79
CA HIS A 48 0.87 1.01 -0.23
C HIS A 48 0.51 2.50 -0.27
N THR A 49 1.44 3.39 0.07
CA THR A 49 1.25 4.85 0.03
C THR A 49 0.97 5.33 -1.39
N ILE A 50 1.71 4.83 -2.37
CA ILE A 50 1.52 5.17 -3.79
C ILE A 50 0.15 4.65 -4.28
N GLY A 51 -0.21 3.40 -3.96
CA GLY A 51 -1.48 2.82 -4.38
C GLY A 51 -2.70 3.44 -3.69
N SER A 52 -2.57 3.92 -2.46
CA SER A 52 -3.62 4.66 -1.75
C SER A 52 -3.71 6.12 -2.21
N HIS A 53 -2.63 6.65 -2.78
CA HIS A 53 -2.60 7.95 -3.46
C HIS A 53 -2.87 7.78 -4.95
N HIS A 54 -3.99 7.13 -5.32
CA HIS A 54 -4.64 7.42 -6.58
C HIS A 54 -5.28 8.81 -6.44
N PRO A 55 -4.69 9.91 -6.95
CA PRO A 55 -5.52 11.00 -7.40
C PRO A 55 -6.34 10.40 -8.53
N THR A 56 -7.63 10.15 -8.29
CA THR A 56 -8.59 10.42 -9.35
C THR A 56 -8.26 11.82 -9.81
N THR A 57 -7.60 11.96 -10.95
CA THR A 57 -7.45 13.25 -11.63
C THR A 57 -8.86 13.79 -11.77
N LEU A 58 -9.16 14.73 -10.89
CA LEU A 58 -10.43 15.41 -10.82
C LEU A 58 -10.54 16.17 -12.14
N ASN A 59 -11.56 15.78 -12.90
CA ASN A 59 -12.13 16.45 -14.03
C ASN A 59 -12.14 17.98 -13.83
N GLN A 60 -11.11 18.66 -14.36
CA GLN A 60 -11.02 20.11 -14.42
C GLN A 60 -10.76 20.52 -15.86
N SER A 61 -11.76 20.28 -16.71
CA SER A 61 -12.02 21.09 -17.90
C SER A 61 -13.35 21.80 -17.66
N THR A 62 -13.24 22.91 -16.93
CA THR A 62 -14.17 24.03 -17.10
C THR A 62 -13.94 24.60 -18.50
N ASP A 63 -14.51 23.98 -19.51
CA ASP A 63 -14.66 24.60 -20.82
C ASP A 63 -16.15 24.83 -21.06
N ASN A 64 -16.54 26.04 -20.70
CA ASN A 64 -17.74 26.71 -21.14
C ASN A 64 -17.64 26.88 -22.67
N GLU A 65 -18.10 25.89 -23.43
CA GLU A 65 -18.45 26.07 -24.83
C GLU A 65 -19.93 25.75 -25.03
N GLY A 66 -20.62 26.71 -25.62
CA GLY A 66 -22.07 26.85 -25.67
C GLY A 66 -22.80 25.86 -26.58
N PRO A 67 -24.12 26.07 -26.77
CA PRO A 67 -24.98 25.12 -27.45
C PRO A 67 -24.83 25.20 -28.97
N HIS A 68 -24.38 24.12 -29.60
CA HIS A 68 -24.54 23.94 -31.04
C HIS A 68 -24.88 22.50 -31.44
N GLU A 69 -26.19 22.20 -31.46
CA GLU A 69 -26.80 21.52 -32.63
C GLU A 69 -26.57 22.39 -33.89
N PRO A 70 -26.48 21.89 -35.14
CA PRO A 70 -27.28 20.77 -35.70
C PRO A 70 -26.62 19.87 -36.80
N ARG A 71 -27.15 18.66 -37.00
CA ARG A 71 -27.69 18.07 -38.26
C ARG A 71 -27.68 16.55 -38.29
#